data_AF-A0A953WZ10-F1
#
_entry.id   AF-A0A953WZ10-F1
#
_cell.length_a   1.000
_cell.length_b   1.000
_cell.length_c   1.000
_cell.angle_alpha   90.00
_cell.angle_beta   90.00
_cell.angle_gamma   90.00
#
_symmetry.space_group_name_H-M   'P 1'
#
loop_
_entity.id
_entity.type
_entity.pdbx_description
1 polymer ?
#
loop_
_entity_poly.entity_id
_entity_poly.type
_entity_poly.pdbx_seq_one_letter_code
_entity_poly.pdbx_strand_id
1 'polypeptide(L)'
;MTTESLGQKKDAFSVVSSSQASPEDLPAPADANELTAHRLPDGYDEPADPGLEQDHARRLAVIDKRYDAKLMTALSRAHRANSLWDEIQGEVNRQPRYSSPWFYLPFMIALAIAEVPINRLSFELFFRESPAISLVVSLLVGGVLVALSHRIGMLLCRFGYFAQRRGWKVEVAQVLAIGALVGALCYGLSVLRQGFLQAAVQPDVGFAEAMNGAGALEMLTLNAALGLEGWIFLFINLAVVMVGVSAAFFCHDGHPDFQKADVERKRAEKAVAAIRIQIAEAEAAEQRRHANQLRRIAR
;
A
#
# COMPACT_ATOMS: atom_id res chain seq x y z
N MET A 1 -30.79 0.18 -48.66
CA MET A 1 -29.93 1.31 -48.26
C MET A 1 -28.98 0.80 -47.20
N THR A 2 -27.70 0.84 -47.54
CA THR A 2 -26.57 0.15 -46.92
C THR A 2 -26.09 0.85 -45.65
N THR A 3 -25.98 0.11 -44.55
CA THR A 3 -25.29 0.53 -43.32
C THR A 3 -23.85 0.04 -43.38
N GLU A 4 -22.94 0.94 -43.78
CA GLU A 4 -21.49 0.77 -43.67
C GLU A 4 -21.05 1.00 -42.20
N SER A 5 -20.45 -0.01 -41.59
CA SER A 5 -19.00 -0.10 -41.33
C SER A 5 -18.43 1.03 -40.46
N LEU A 6 -18.48 0.82 -39.14
CA LEU A 6 -17.61 1.50 -38.17
C LEU A 6 -16.75 0.46 -37.44
N GLY A 7 -15.61 0.16 -38.08
CA GLY A 7 -14.30 0.34 -37.45
C GLY A 7 -14.06 -0.35 -36.12
N GLN A 8 -13.95 -1.66 -36.16
CA GLN A 8 -13.31 -2.50 -35.14
C GLN A 8 -11.83 -2.10 -35.02
N LYS A 9 -11.49 -1.19 -34.09
CA LYS A 9 -10.09 -0.96 -33.70
C LYS A 9 -9.66 -2.08 -32.76
N LYS A 10 -9.00 -3.06 -33.39
CA LYS A 10 -8.22 -4.15 -32.81
C LYS A 10 -7.30 -3.66 -31.70
N ASP A 11 -7.55 -4.17 -30.49
CA ASP A 11 -6.60 -4.88 -29.64
C ASP A 11 -5.12 -4.52 -29.84
N ALA A 12 -4.66 -3.53 -29.08
CA ALA A 12 -3.23 -3.23 -28.91
C ALA A 12 -2.83 -3.11 -27.43
N PHE A 13 -3.55 -3.81 -26.54
CA PHE A 13 -3.03 -4.18 -25.24
C PHE A 13 -2.93 -5.69 -25.21
N SER A 14 -1.76 -6.20 -25.63
CA SER A 14 -1.36 -7.54 -25.29
C SER A 14 -1.34 -7.63 -23.77
N VAL A 15 -2.39 -8.26 -23.25
CA VAL A 15 -2.39 -8.84 -21.93
C VAL A 15 -1.14 -9.71 -21.88
N VAL A 16 -0.10 -9.22 -21.20
CA VAL A 16 0.96 -10.09 -20.70
C VAL A 16 0.24 -11.00 -19.74
N SER A 17 -0.27 -12.11 -20.28
CA SER A 17 -0.76 -13.24 -19.53
C SER A 17 0.46 -13.73 -18.78
N SER A 18 0.63 -13.18 -17.57
CA SER A 18 1.54 -13.71 -16.58
C SER A 18 1.10 -15.15 -16.38
N SER A 19 1.77 -16.05 -17.10
CA SER A 19 1.63 -17.49 -16.94
C SER A 19 1.64 -17.74 -15.44
N GLN A 20 0.51 -18.17 -14.89
CA GLN A 20 0.47 -18.81 -13.59
C GLN A 20 1.28 -20.09 -13.79
N ALA A 21 2.61 -19.96 -13.67
CA ALA A 21 3.47 -21.09 -13.44
C ALA A 21 2.90 -21.77 -12.21
N SER A 22 2.38 -22.98 -12.38
CA SER A 22 2.02 -23.82 -11.24
C SER A 22 3.24 -23.89 -10.31
N PRO A 23 3.08 -24.15 -9.01
CA PRO A 23 4.21 -24.37 -8.11
C PRO A 23 5.15 -25.51 -8.56
N GLU A 24 4.74 -26.31 -9.55
CA GLU A 24 5.53 -27.32 -10.27
C GLU A 24 6.34 -26.78 -11.46
N ASP A 25 6.02 -25.58 -11.97
CA ASP A 25 6.70 -24.93 -13.12
C ASP A 25 7.76 -23.90 -12.69
N LEU A 26 8.13 -23.87 -11.40
CA LEU A 26 9.43 -23.29 -11.06
C LEU A 26 10.45 -24.07 -11.88
N PRO A 27 11.21 -23.42 -12.80
CA PRO A 27 12.23 -24.13 -13.53
C PRO A 27 13.07 -24.85 -12.49
N ALA A 28 13.08 -26.18 -12.54
CA ALA A 28 14.09 -26.97 -11.85
C ALA A 28 15.40 -26.24 -12.14
N PRO A 29 16.17 -25.84 -11.10
CA PRO A 29 17.28 -24.91 -11.25
C PRO A 29 18.08 -25.30 -12.50
N ALA A 30 17.98 -24.47 -13.53
CA ALA A 30 18.26 -24.88 -14.91
C ALA A 30 19.71 -25.29 -15.14
N ASP A 31 20.59 -25.08 -14.15
CA ASP A 31 22.00 -25.41 -14.21
C ASP A 31 22.49 -26.22 -13.00
N ALA A 32 21.60 -26.89 -12.26
CA ALA A 32 22.04 -27.88 -11.26
C ALA A 32 22.42 -29.23 -11.89
N ASN A 33 21.87 -29.55 -13.07
CA ASN A 33 22.18 -30.77 -13.84
C ASN A 33 23.33 -30.60 -14.86
N GLU A 34 23.88 -29.38 -15.02
CA GLU A 34 25.14 -29.13 -15.74
C GLU A 34 26.34 -28.95 -14.79
N LEU A 35 26.22 -29.40 -13.53
CA LEU A 35 27.37 -30.07 -12.93
C LEU A 35 27.61 -31.29 -13.80
N THR A 36 28.43 -31.10 -14.83
CA THR A 36 29.03 -32.13 -15.67
C THR A 36 29.32 -33.27 -14.71
N ALA A 37 28.50 -34.32 -14.76
CA ALA A 37 28.74 -35.52 -14.01
C ALA A 37 30.11 -35.93 -14.51
N HIS A 38 31.13 -35.61 -13.74
CA HIS A 38 32.51 -35.85 -14.08
C HIS A 38 32.56 -37.36 -14.04
N ARG A 39 32.29 -37.96 -15.22
CA ARG A 39 32.03 -39.38 -15.42
C ARG A 39 33.15 -40.06 -14.66
N LEU A 40 32.81 -40.64 -13.52
CA LEU A 40 33.79 -41.36 -12.72
C LEU A 40 34.33 -42.42 -13.67
N PRO A 41 35.66 -42.52 -13.84
CA PRO A 41 36.24 -43.45 -14.81
C PRO A 41 35.64 -44.84 -14.58
N ASP A 42 34.99 -45.38 -15.62
CA ASP A 42 34.36 -46.69 -15.62
C ASP A 42 35.46 -47.73 -15.31
N GLY A 43 35.50 -48.26 -14.09
CA GLY A 43 36.57 -49.20 -13.69
C GLY A 43 36.74 -49.53 -12.21
N TYR A 44 35.87 -49.06 -11.30
CA TYR A 44 35.92 -49.42 -9.88
C TYR A 44 34.69 -50.22 -9.47
N ASP A 45 34.72 -51.53 -9.71
CA ASP A 45 33.75 -52.50 -9.17
C ASP A 45 34.18 -53.06 -7.79
N GLU A 46 35.14 -52.41 -7.11
CA GLU A 46 35.48 -52.77 -5.74
C GLU A 46 34.38 -52.26 -4.78
N PRO A 47 33.84 -53.12 -3.90
CA PRO A 47 32.78 -52.72 -2.98
C PRO A 47 33.31 -51.60 -2.09
N ALA A 48 32.71 -50.42 -2.20
CA ALA A 48 32.98 -49.31 -1.30
C ALA A 48 32.90 -49.81 0.15
N ASP A 49 33.83 -49.36 1.00
CA ASP A 49 33.83 -49.71 2.42
C ASP A 49 32.42 -49.45 2.99
N PRO A 50 31.68 -50.50 3.42
CA PRO A 50 30.29 -50.38 3.82
C PRO A 50 30.12 -49.43 5.01
N GLY A 51 31.18 -49.15 5.78
CA GLY A 51 31.16 -48.16 6.84
C GLY A 51 31.00 -46.72 6.33
N LEU A 52 31.61 -46.37 5.19
CA LEU A 52 31.58 -45.00 4.65
C LEU A 52 30.23 -44.67 4.03
N GLU A 53 29.62 -45.62 3.34
CA GLU A 53 28.27 -45.46 2.79
C GLU A 53 27.24 -45.26 3.91
N GLN A 54 27.35 -46.05 4.98
CA GLN A 54 26.51 -45.89 6.17
C GLN A 54 26.70 -44.53 6.84
N ASP A 55 27.94 -44.06 6.98
CA ASP A 55 28.24 -42.75 7.54
C ASP A 55 27.71 -41.61 6.66
N HIS A 56 27.83 -41.72 5.34
CA HIS A 56 27.28 -40.73 4.40
C HIS A 56 25.75 -40.68 4.49
N ALA A 57 25.08 -41.83 4.43
CA ALA A 57 23.64 -41.94 4.57
C ALA A 57 23.16 -41.36 5.91
N ARG A 58 23.88 -41.65 7.00
CA ARG A 58 23.60 -41.10 8.33
C ARG A 58 23.69 -39.57 8.34
N ARG A 59 24.66 -38.98 7.65
CA ARG A 59 24.83 -37.52 7.58
C ARG A 59 23.76 -36.83 6.74
N LEU A 60 23.36 -37.43 5.61
CA LEU A 60 22.21 -36.95 4.83
C LEU A 60 20.94 -36.97 5.68
N ALA A 61 20.67 -38.07 6.41
CA ALA A 61 19.52 -38.14 7.32
C ALA A 61 19.52 -37.06 8.43
N VAL A 62 20.71 -36.64 8.89
CA VAL A 62 20.85 -35.52 9.84
C VAL A 62 20.54 -34.17 9.19
N ILE A 63 20.95 -33.97 7.94
CA ILE A 63 20.61 -32.78 7.15
C ILE A 63 19.09 -32.70 6.99
N ASP A 64 18.46 -33.79 6.54
CA ASP A 64 17.01 -33.86 6.36
C ASP A 64 16.28 -33.52 7.66
N LYS A 65 16.61 -34.21 8.75
CA LYS A 65 15.97 -33.98 10.06
C LYS A 65 16.16 -32.55 10.57
N ARG A 66 17.30 -31.92 10.27
CA ARG A 66 17.58 -30.52 10.68
C ARG A 66 16.69 -29.53 9.94
N TYR A 67 16.43 -29.75 8.66
CA TYR A 67 15.67 -28.82 7.84
C TYR A 67 14.17 -29.13 7.79
N ASP A 68 13.75 -30.37 8.06
CA ASP A 68 12.37 -30.83 8.00
C ASP A 68 11.41 -29.94 8.80
N ALA A 69 11.69 -29.68 10.08
CA ALA A 69 10.85 -28.81 10.90
C ALA A 69 10.73 -27.37 10.35
N LYS A 70 11.82 -26.82 9.80
CA LYS A 70 11.82 -25.47 9.21
C LYS A 70 11.04 -25.46 7.90
N LEU A 71 11.23 -26.47 7.06
CA LEU A 71 10.54 -26.64 5.79
C LEU A 71 9.04 -26.82 6.03
N MET A 72 8.63 -27.68 6.95
CA MET A 72 7.22 -27.89 7.32
C MET A 72 6.56 -26.62 7.86
N THR A 73 7.28 -25.83 8.67
CA THR A 73 6.80 -24.53 9.14
C THR A 73 6.61 -23.54 7.97
N ALA A 74 7.57 -23.49 7.03
CA ALA A 74 7.48 -22.62 5.86
C ALA A 74 6.37 -23.06 4.89
N LEU A 75 6.21 -24.36 4.67
CA LEU A 75 5.15 -24.94 3.84
C LEU A 75 3.77 -24.69 4.43
N SER A 76 3.57 -24.91 5.73
CA SER A 76 2.28 -24.63 6.38
C SER A 76 1.92 -23.14 6.30
N ARG A 77 2.91 -22.24 6.42
CA ARG A 77 2.71 -20.81 6.20
C ARG A 77 2.35 -20.50 4.75
N ALA A 78 3.05 -21.07 3.78
CA ALA A 78 2.76 -20.89 2.36
C ALA A 78 1.36 -21.40 2.01
N HIS A 79 0.94 -22.54 2.55
CA HIS A 79 -0.38 -23.09 2.35
C HIS A 79 -1.48 -22.17 2.90
N ARG A 80 -1.32 -21.62 4.11
CA ARG A 80 -2.26 -20.63 4.67
C ARG A 80 -2.32 -19.34 3.85
N ALA A 81 -1.17 -18.86 3.38
CA ALA A 81 -1.12 -17.66 2.56
C ALA A 81 -1.80 -17.88 1.20
N ASN A 82 -1.61 -19.06 0.59
CA ASN A 82 -2.29 -19.47 -0.63
C ASN A 82 -3.80 -19.61 -0.43
N SER A 83 -4.25 -20.26 0.65
CA SER A 83 -5.69 -20.41 0.90
C SER A 83 -6.39 -19.06 1.07
N LEU A 84 -5.76 -18.13 1.80
CA LEU A 84 -6.28 -16.76 1.96
C LEU A 84 -6.29 -15.99 0.64
N TRP A 85 -5.25 -16.17 -0.18
CA TRP A 85 -5.18 -15.59 -1.50
C TRP A 85 -6.30 -16.12 -2.41
N ASP A 86 -6.49 -17.44 -2.45
CA ASP A 86 -7.50 -18.08 -3.30
C ASP A 86 -8.93 -17.71 -2.87
N GLU A 87 -9.18 -17.60 -1.55
CA GLU A 87 -10.43 -17.10 -1.00
C GLU A 87 -10.73 -15.68 -1.51
N ILE A 88 -9.81 -14.73 -1.34
CA ILE A 88 -9.98 -13.35 -1.78
C ILE A 88 -10.06 -13.26 -3.32
N GLN A 89 -9.25 -14.05 -4.03
CA GLN A 89 -9.25 -14.10 -5.49
C GLN A 89 -10.60 -14.58 -6.03
N GLY A 90 -11.20 -15.59 -5.37
CA GLY A 90 -12.54 -16.09 -5.66
C GLY A 90 -13.64 -15.05 -5.41
N GLU A 91 -13.49 -14.20 -4.38
CA GLU A 91 -14.44 -13.13 -4.09
C GLU A 91 -14.40 -11.99 -5.13
N VAL A 92 -13.21 -11.55 -5.55
CA VAL A 92 -13.04 -10.29 -6.29
C VAL A 92 -12.78 -10.50 -7.80
N ASN A 93 -12.33 -11.69 -8.22
CA ASN A 93 -12.07 -12.08 -9.61
C ASN A 93 -11.30 -11.04 -10.46
N ARG A 94 -10.26 -10.42 -9.87
CA ARG A 94 -9.36 -9.47 -10.56
C ARG A 94 -7.97 -9.55 -9.96
N GLN A 95 -7.01 -8.80 -10.50
CA GLN A 95 -5.69 -8.66 -9.88
C GLN A 95 -5.67 -7.58 -8.77
N PRO A 96 -4.79 -7.70 -7.77
CA PRO A 96 -4.61 -6.70 -6.73
C PRO A 96 -4.01 -5.43 -7.32
N ARG A 97 -4.53 -4.27 -6.89
CA ARG A 97 -3.96 -2.97 -7.24
C ARG A 97 -2.91 -2.61 -6.20
N TYR A 98 -1.66 -2.53 -6.63
CA TYR A 98 -0.58 -2.03 -5.77
C TYR A 98 -0.53 -0.52 -5.90
N SER A 99 -0.79 0.17 -4.79
CA SER A 99 -0.27 1.52 -4.65
C SER A 99 1.13 1.48 -4.08
N SER A 100 2.03 2.17 -4.76
CA SER A 100 3.36 2.40 -4.23
C SER A 100 3.26 3.52 -3.19
N PRO A 101 3.57 3.26 -1.91
CA PRO A 101 3.59 4.29 -0.87
C PRO A 101 4.55 5.43 -1.24
N TRP A 102 5.56 5.13 -2.05
CA TRP A 102 6.57 6.08 -2.50
C TRP A 102 6.03 7.20 -3.38
N PHE A 103 4.98 6.97 -4.17
CA PHE A 103 4.35 8.04 -4.95
C PHE A 103 3.25 8.75 -4.15
N TYR A 104 2.52 8.00 -3.34
CA TYR A 104 1.38 8.51 -2.60
C TYR A 104 1.80 9.48 -1.47
N LEU A 105 2.83 9.15 -0.70
CA LEU A 105 3.25 9.96 0.44
C LEU A 105 3.77 11.35 0.02
N PRO A 106 4.67 11.49 -0.97
CA PRO A 106 5.09 12.80 -1.46
C PRO A 106 3.95 13.61 -2.07
N PHE A 107 3.00 12.95 -2.74
CA PHE A 107 1.81 13.62 -3.27
C PHE A 107 0.95 14.23 -2.15
N MET A 108 0.73 13.49 -1.05
CA MET A 108 0.01 14.00 0.12
C MET A 108 0.74 15.14 0.82
N ILE A 109 2.08 15.07 0.92
CA ILE A 109 2.91 16.16 1.45
C ILE A 109 2.81 17.39 0.54
N ALA A 110 2.88 17.19 -0.79
CA ALA A 110 2.76 18.28 -1.76
C ALA A 110 1.38 18.95 -1.69
N LEU A 111 0.29 18.18 -1.52
CA LEU A 111 -1.04 18.73 -1.28
C LEU A 111 -1.08 19.56 0.01
N ALA A 112 -0.55 19.03 1.12
CA ALA A 112 -0.50 19.77 2.38
C ALA A 112 0.31 21.07 2.27
N ILE A 113 1.44 21.05 1.56
CA ILE A 113 2.25 22.26 1.29
C ILE A 113 1.49 23.23 0.38
N ALA A 114 0.77 22.74 -0.63
CA ALA A 114 -0.04 23.56 -1.53
C ALA A 114 -1.23 24.23 -0.83
N GLU A 115 -1.75 23.63 0.25
CA GLU A 115 -2.75 24.27 1.11
C GLU A 115 -2.18 25.41 1.96
N VAL A 116 -0.89 25.38 2.31
CA VAL A 116 -0.26 26.41 3.14
C VAL A 116 -0.44 27.82 2.56
N PRO A 117 -0.15 28.15 1.29
CA PRO A 117 -0.34 29.49 0.76
C PRO A 117 -1.82 29.90 0.67
N ILE A 118 -2.71 28.95 0.32
CA ILE A 118 -4.15 29.17 0.24
C ILE A 118 -4.68 29.63 1.61
N ASN A 119 -4.29 28.90 2.67
CA ASN A 119 -4.73 29.15 4.03
C ASN A 119 -3.90 30.25 4.71
N ARG A 120 -2.62 30.42 4.37
CA ARG A 120 -1.75 31.48 4.89
C ARG A 120 -2.24 32.85 4.46
N LEU A 121 -2.71 33.02 3.23
CA LEU A 121 -3.35 34.28 2.82
C LEU A 121 -4.54 34.66 3.71
N SER A 122 -5.16 33.66 4.36
CA SER A 122 -6.20 33.89 5.35
C SER A 122 -5.59 34.25 6.72
N PHE A 123 -4.58 33.53 7.20
CA PHE A 123 -4.02 33.66 8.56
C PHE A 123 -2.92 34.72 8.75
N GLU A 124 -2.17 35.08 7.70
CA GLU A 124 -1.10 36.09 7.76
C GLU A 124 -1.65 37.46 8.18
N LEU A 125 -2.92 37.70 7.87
CA LEU A 125 -3.59 38.90 8.32
C LEU A 125 -4.01 38.82 9.80
N PHE A 126 -4.32 37.64 10.35
CA PHE A 126 -4.67 37.44 11.78
C PHE A 126 -3.47 37.63 12.70
N PHE A 127 -2.29 37.14 12.30
CA PHE A 127 -1.09 37.16 13.13
C PHE A 127 -0.02 38.07 12.50
N ARG A 128 -0.35 39.34 12.24
CA ARG A 128 0.64 40.33 11.78
C ARG A 128 1.88 40.38 12.69
N GLU A 129 1.69 40.11 13.98
CA GLU A 129 2.76 40.08 14.98
C GLU A 129 3.56 38.76 14.98
N SER A 130 3.05 37.67 14.39
CA SER A 130 3.76 36.40 14.32
C SER A 130 3.41 35.58 13.08
N PRO A 131 4.08 35.86 11.94
CA PRO A 131 3.95 35.06 10.72
C PRO A 131 4.18 33.57 10.93
N ALA A 132 5.03 33.21 11.90
CA ALA A 132 5.30 31.82 12.26
C ALA A 132 4.05 31.09 12.77
N ILE A 133 3.24 31.72 13.65
CA ILE A 133 2.01 31.12 14.18
C ILE A 133 1.01 30.88 13.04
N SER A 134 0.86 31.86 12.13
CA SER A 134 -0.03 31.71 10.96
C SER A 134 0.33 30.51 10.09
N LEU A 135 1.63 30.23 9.92
CA LEU A 135 2.12 29.12 9.11
C LEU A 135 1.85 27.78 9.80
N VAL A 136 2.08 27.69 11.12
CA VAL A 136 1.80 26.48 11.90
C VAL A 136 0.30 26.16 11.90
N VAL A 137 -0.56 27.15 12.13
CA VAL A 137 -2.02 26.96 12.13
C VAL A 137 -2.51 26.55 10.74
N SER A 138 -2.03 27.24 9.69
CA SER A 138 -2.33 26.90 8.28
C SER A 138 -1.95 25.46 7.94
N LEU A 139 -0.74 25.04 8.33
CA LEU A 139 -0.25 23.68 8.13
C LEU A 139 -1.06 22.65 8.89
N LEU A 140 -1.46 22.94 10.14
CA LEU A 140 -2.26 22.03 10.96
C LEU A 140 -3.65 21.84 10.35
N VAL A 141 -4.33 22.93 10.02
CA VAL A 141 -5.65 22.90 9.37
C VAL A 141 -5.58 22.13 8.07
N GLY A 142 -4.59 22.44 7.21
CA GLY A 142 -4.47 21.74 5.94
C GLY A 142 -4.11 20.26 6.09
N GLY A 143 -3.24 19.93 7.05
CA GLY A 143 -2.95 18.55 7.41
C GLY A 143 -4.19 17.77 7.85
N VAL A 144 -5.09 18.39 8.61
CA VAL A 144 -6.38 17.79 9.02
C VAL A 144 -7.29 17.59 7.80
N LEU A 145 -7.43 18.57 6.91
CA LEU A 145 -8.26 18.44 5.70
C LEU A 145 -7.73 17.36 4.75
N VAL A 146 -6.41 17.30 4.55
CA VAL A 146 -5.74 16.26 3.77
C VAL A 146 -5.94 14.88 4.40
N ALA A 147 -5.86 14.75 5.72
CA ALA A 147 -6.13 13.48 6.40
C ALA A 147 -7.59 13.03 6.27
N LEU A 148 -8.55 13.96 6.40
CA LEU A 148 -9.97 13.67 6.27
C LEU A 148 -10.34 13.32 4.82
N SER A 149 -9.81 14.05 3.83
CA SER A 149 -10.04 13.76 2.41
C SER A 149 -9.52 12.37 2.04
N HIS A 150 -8.34 11.98 2.55
CA HIS A 150 -7.82 10.63 2.42
C HIS A 150 -8.74 9.57 3.04
N ARG A 151 -9.29 9.84 4.23
CA ARG A 151 -10.23 8.93 4.89
C ARG A 151 -11.51 8.73 4.07
N ILE A 152 -12.08 9.81 3.54
CA ILE A 152 -13.25 9.73 2.64
C ILE A 152 -12.90 8.91 1.40
N GLY A 153 -11.77 9.19 0.73
CA GLY A 153 -11.36 8.45 -0.47
C GLY A 153 -11.19 6.95 -0.22
N MET A 154 -10.59 6.57 0.91
CA MET A 154 -10.49 5.16 1.31
C MET A 154 -11.85 4.51 1.57
N LEU A 155 -12.78 5.22 2.24
CA LEU A 155 -14.12 4.71 2.50
C LEU A 155 -14.90 4.52 1.21
N LEU A 156 -14.84 5.49 0.29
CA LEU A 156 -15.49 5.39 -1.02
C LEU A 156 -14.92 4.23 -1.85
N CYS A 157 -13.60 4.04 -1.85
CA CYS A 157 -12.96 2.92 -2.56
C CYS A 157 -13.41 1.56 -2.00
N ARG A 158 -13.56 1.46 -0.68
CA ARG A 158 -13.94 0.22 0.02
C ARG A 158 -15.45 0.10 0.25
N PHE A 159 -16.24 1.01 -0.30
CA PHE A 159 -17.66 1.11 -0.02
C PHE A 159 -18.39 -0.18 -0.40
N GLY A 160 -18.13 -0.75 -1.58
CA GLY A 160 -18.76 -2.00 -2.02
C GLY A 160 -18.48 -3.16 -1.08
N TYR A 161 -17.22 -3.32 -0.66
CA TYR A 161 -16.80 -4.38 0.26
C TYR A 161 -17.47 -4.27 1.63
N PHE A 162 -17.44 -3.07 2.24
CA PHE A 162 -18.04 -2.89 3.56
C PHE A 162 -19.57 -2.83 3.53
N ALA A 163 -20.18 -2.32 2.45
CA ALA A 163 -21.63 -2.31 2.30
C ALA A 163 -22.21 -3.73 2.31
N GLN A 164 -21.49 -4.70 1.75
CA GLN A 164 -21.90 -6.11 1.77
C GLN A 164 -21.79 -6.75 3.17
N ARG A 165 -20.82 -6.34 3.99
CA ARG A 165 -20.57 -6.95 5.31
C ARG A 165 -21.26 -6.22 6.49
N ARG A 166 -21.33 -4.90 6.47
CA ARG A 166 -21.89 -4.04 7.54
C ARG A 166 -23.25 -3.43 7.18
N GLY A 167 -23.64 -3.53 5.91
CA GLY A 167 -24.85 -2.93 5.38
C GLY A 167 -24.62 -1.52 4.81
N TRP A 168 -25.24 -1.25 3.67
CA TRP A 168 -25.03 0.01 2.93
C TRP A 168 -25.34 1.28 3.75
N LYS A 169 -26.35 1.23 4.64
CA LYS A 169 -26.79 2.40 5.42
C LYS A 169 -25.69 2.92 6.35
N VAL A 170 -24.94 2.01 6.97
CA VAL A 170 -23.87 2.38 7.91
C VAL A 170 -22.73 3.07 7.16
N GLU A 171 -22.34 2.52 6.01
CA GLU A 171 -21.27 3.09 5.20
C GLU A 171 -21.65 4.46 4.63
N VAL A 172 -22.89 4.64 4.17
CA VAL A 172 -23.38 5.96 3.73
C VAL A 172 -23.42 6.95 4.88
N ALA A 173 -23.91 6.54 6.05
CA ALA A 173 -23.92 7.41 7.23
C ALA A 173 -22.50 7.86 7.60
N GLN A 174 -21.51 6.96 7.50
CA GLN A 174 -20.11 7.31 7.77
C GLN A 174 -19.53 8.29 6.74
N VAL A 175 -19.74 8.04 5.44
CA VAL A 175 -19.29 8.95 4.38
C VAL A 175 -19.95 10.32 4.51
N LEU A 176 -21.26 10.37 4.79
CA LEU A 176 -21.99 11.61 5.00
C LEU A 176 -21.53 12.34 6.27
N ALA A 177 -21.28 11.64 7.36
CA ALA A 177 -20.81 12.24 8.61
C ALA A 177 -19.43 12.91 8.43
N ILE A 178 -18.49 12.21 7.80
CA ILE A 178 -17.15 12.77 7.55
C ILE A 178 -17.21 13.86 6.47
N GLY A 179 -18.03 13.70 5.43
CA GLY A 179 -18.25 14.72 4.40
C GLY A 179 -18.87 16.00 4.97
N ALA A 180 -19.86 15.87 5.86
CA ALA A 180 -20.46 16.99 6.56
C ALA A 180 -19.45 17.69 7.49
N LEU A 181 -18.60 16.93 8.19
CA LEU A 181 -17.53 17.49 9.01
C LEU A 181 -16.53 18.29 8.15
N VAL A 182 -16.08 17.74 7.02
CA VAL A 182 -15.18 18.45 6.10
C VAL A 182 -15.86 19.70 5.54
N GLY A 183 -17.12 19.60 5.12
CA GLY A 183 -17.90 20.75 4.64
C GLY A 183 -18.02 21.85 5.70
N ALA A 184 -18.31 21.48 6.95
CA ALA A 184 -18.38 22.41 8.08
C ALA A 184 -17.03 23.06 8.38
N LEU A 185 -15.92 22.31 8.30
CA LEU A 185 -14.57 22.85 8.46
C LEU A 185 -14.23 23.85 7.35
N CYS A 186 -14.43 23.49 6.07
CA CYS A 186 -14.17 24.39 4.95
C CYS A 186 -15.07 25.64 5.02
N TYR A 187 -16.33 25.48 5.42
CA TYR A 187 -17.25 26.59 5.63
C TYR A 187 -16.80 27.51 6.76
N GLY A 188 -16.45 26.94 7.92
CA GLY A 188 -15.95 27.69 9.07
C GLY A 188 -14.68 28.47 8.73
N LEU A 189 -13.73 27.86 8.01
CA LEU A 189 -12.54 28.55 7.52
C LEU A 189 -12.88 29.72 6.58
N SER A 190 -13.91 29.56 5.76
CA SER A 190 -14.37 30.61 4.84
C SER A 190 -15.03 31.77 5.55
N VAL A 191 -15.89 31.49 6.55
CA VAL A 191 -16.51 32.51 7.40
C VAL A 191 -15.45 33.26 8.21
N LEU A 192 -14.50 32.54 8.83
CA LEU A 192 -13.39 33.15 9.56
C LEU A 192 -12.57 34.06 8.66
N ARG A 193 -12.21 33.60 7.46
CA ARG A 193 -11.49 34.42 6.48
C ARG A 193 -12.26 35.68 6.10
N GLN A 194 -13.55 35.56 5.78
CA GLN A 194 -14.37 36.69 5.36
C GLN A 194 -14.57 37.71 6.49
N GLY A 195 -14.94 37.25 7.69
CA GLY A 195 -15.11 38.12 8.86
C GLY A 195 -13.82 38.87 9.17
N PHE A 196 -12.68 38.21 8.99
CA PHE A 196 -11.38 38.83 9.13
C PHE A 196 -11.12 39.90 8.06
N LEU A 197 -11.35 39.62 6.77
CA LEU A 197 -11.14 40.60 5.70
C LEU A 197 -12.00 41.85 5.91
N GLN A 198 -13.22 41.70 6.42
CA GLN A 198 -14.10 42.81 6.77
C GLN A 198 -13.55 43.62 7.96
N ALA A 199 -13.06 42.95 9.01
CA ALA A 199 -12.46 43.60 10.17
C ALA A 199 -11.14 44.32 9.82
N ALA A 200 -10.30 43.75 8.96
CA ALA A 200 -9.05 44.39 8.55
C ALA A 200 -9.25 45.67 7.73
N VAL A 201 -10.44 45.84 7.12
CA VAL A 201 -10.85 47.06 6.41
C VAL A 201 -11.40 48.12 7.39
N GLN A 202 -11.79 47.73 8.61
CA GLN A 202 -12.26 48.64 9.66
C GLN A 202 -11.18 48.87 10.73
N PRO A 203 -10.49 50.03 10.73
CA PRO A 203 -9.29 50.23 11.55
C PRO A 203 -9.52 50.32 13.07
N ASP A 204 -10.77 50.41 13.55
CA ASP A 204 -11.08 50.80 14.93
C ASP A 204 -11.33 49.64 15.91
N VAL A 205 -11.42 48.39 15.46
CA VAL A 205 -11.72 47.24 16.35
C VAL A 205 -10.51 46.30 16.43
N GLY A 206 -9.82 46.31 17.59
CA GLY A 206 -8.65 45.46 17.82
C GLY A 206 -8.99 43.97 17.87
N PHE A 207 -8.13 43.11 17.31
CA PHE A 207 -8.31 41.65 17.24
C PHE A 207 -8.53 40.98 18.62
N ALA A 208 -7.86 41.48 19.65
CA ALA A 208 -8.02 40.97 21.02
C ALA A 208 -9.45 41.19 21.56
N GLU A 209 -10.10 42.26 21.14
CA GLU A 209 -11.47 42.62 21.52
C GLU A 209 -12.49 41.77 20.75
N ALA A 210 -12.20 41.48 19.48
CA ALA A 210 -12.97 40.52 18.67
C ALA A 210 -12.90 39.08 19.22
N MET A 211 -11.77 38.65 19.81
CA MET A 211 -11.62 37.29 20.35
C MET A 211 -12.08 37.10 21.81
N ASN A 212 -12.41 38.16 22.54
CA ASN A 212 -12.75 38.11 23.97
C ASN A 212 -14.15 37.50 24.29
N GLY A 213 -14.61 36.54 23.49
CA GLY A 213 -15.80 35.72 23.73
C GLY A 213 -17.11 36.31 23.22
N ALA A 214 -17.34 37.62 23.38
CA ALA A 214 -18.51 38.31 22.84
C ALA A 214 -18.39 38.57 21.33
N GLY A 215 -17.24 39.10 20.89
CA GLY A 215 -16.99 39.43 19.48
C GLY A 215 -16.86 38.23 18.54
N ALA A 216 -16.41 37.07 19.03
CA ALA A 216 -16.29 35.86 18.23
C ALA A 216 -17.66 35.23 17.96
N LEU A 217 -18.54 35.27 18.97
CA LEU A 217 -19.94 34.89 18.81
C LEU A 217 -20.66 35.91 17.92
N GLU A 218 -20.41 37.21 18.12
CA GLU A 218 -20.96 38.28 17.28
C GLU A 218 -20.52 38.15 15.81
N MET A 219 -19.24 37.90 15.52
CA MET A 219 -18.75 37.63 14.16
C MET A 219 -19.42 36.40 13.53
N LEU A 220 -19.63 35.34 14.31
CA LEU A 220 -20.37 34.14 13.86
C LEU A 220 -21.85 34.45 13.59
N THR A 221 -22.45 35.39 14.32
CA THR A 221 -23.87 35.76 14.18
C THR A 221 -24.13 36.90 13.18
N LEU A 222 -23.19 37.82 12.95
CA LEU A 222 -23.44 39.07 12.25
C LEU A 222 -23.38 38.97 10.73
N ASN A 223 -22.74 37.96 10.15
CA ASN A 223 -22.86 37.65 8.72
C ASN A 223 -22.44 36.21 8.45
N ALA A 224 -23.22 35.25 8.94
CA ALA A 224 -23.08 33.86 8.49
C ALA A 224 -23.26 33.73 6.96
N ALA A 225 -23.83 34.73 6.29
CA ALA A 225 -23.88 34.80 4.84
C ALA A 225 -22.47 35.02 4.25
N LEU A 226 -21.96 33.98 3.58
CA LEU A 226 -20.76 34.11 2.75
C LEU A 226 -21.04 35.08 1.59
N GLY A 227 -20.22 36.12 1.48
CA GLY A 227 -20.11 36.94 0.28
C GLY A 227 -19.35 36.20 -0.83
N LEU A 228 -19.22 36.83 -1.99
CA LEU A 228 -18.57 36.21 -3.16
C LEU A 228 -17.15 35.69 -2.85
N GLU A 229 -16.35 36.47 -2.11
CA GLU A 229 -14.98 36.07 -1.71
C GLU A 229 -14.96 34.84 -0.81
N GLY A 230 -15.92 34.75 0.13
CA GLY A 230 -16.08 33.61 1.02
C GLY A 230 -16.47 32.34 0.25
N TRP A 231 -17.39 32.45 -0.72
CA TRP A 231 -17.76 31.34 -1.60
C TRP A 231 -16.59 30.86 -2.47
N ILE A 232 -15.84 31.79 -3.07
CA ILE A 232 -14.65 31.44 -3.86
C ILE A 232 -13.66 30.65 -3.01
N PHE A 233 -13.41 31.09 -1.76
CA PHE A 233 -12.52 30.38 -0.85
C PHE A 233 -13.04 28.99 -0.46
N LEU A 234 -14.33 28.88 -0.19
CA LEU A 234 -14.97 27.59 0.12
C LEU A 234 -14.76 26.60 -1.03
N PHE A 235 -15.02 27.03 -2.27
CA PHE A 235 -14.85 26.17 -3.45
C PHE A 235 -13.40 25.78 -3.70
N ILE A 236 -12.43 26.66 -3.44
CA ILE A 236 -11.01 26.32 -3.54
C ILE A 236 -10.66 25.22 -2.53
N ASN A 237 -11.04 25.38 -1.26
CA ASN A 237 -10.79 24.36 -0.24
C ASN A 237 -11.47 23.03 -0.58
N LEU A 238 -12.71 23.08 -1.05
CA LEU A 238 -13.44 21.89 -1.47
C LEU A 238 -12.77 21.21 -2.67
N ALA A 239 -12.25 21.99 -3.63
CA ALA A 239 -11.52 21.43 -4.77
C ALA A 239 -10.25 20.68 -4.34
N VAL A 240 -9.48 21.24 -3.40
CA VAL A 240 -8.29 20.55 -2.86
C VAL A 240 -8.69 19.26 -2.14
N VAL A 241 -9.73 19.31 -1.30
CA VAL A 241 -10.30 18.11 -0.67
C VAL A 241 -10.70 17.07 -1.72
N MET A 242 -11.37 17.46 -2.80
CA MET A 242 -11.80 16.55 -3.86
C MET A 242 -10.61 15.91 -4.59
N VAL A 243 -9.51 16.64 -4.79
CA VAL A 243 -8.27 16.08 -5.33
C VAL A 243 -7.69 15.05 -4.35
N GLY A 244 -7.65 15.35 -3.05
CA GLY A 244 -7.22 14.40 -2.01
C GLY A 244 -8.08 13.14 -1.94
N VAL A 245 -9.41 13.29 -1.98
CA VAL A 245 -10.37 12.17 -2.04
C VAL A 245 -10.12 11.32 -3.28
N SER A 246 -9.99 11.94 -4.44
CA SER A 246 -9.78 11.24 -5.71
C SER A 246 -8.46 10.47 -5.72
N ALA A 247 -7.38 11.10 -5.27
CA ALA A 247 -6.08 10.44 -5.15
C ALA A 247 -6.15 9.22 -4.22
N ALA A 248 -6.74 9.38 -3.03
CA ALA A 248 -6.93 8.25 -2.11
C ALA A 248 -7.84 7.15 -2.71
N PHE A 249 -8.90 7.52 -3.44
CA PHE A 249 -9.79 6.56 -4.10
C PHE A 249 -9.04 5.70 -5.13
N PHE A 250 -8.23 6.33 -5.99
CA PHE A 250 -7.49 5.62 -7.04
C PHE A 250 -6.23 4.91 -6.54
N CYS A 251 -5.63 5.39 -5.45
CA CYS A 251 -4.44 4.80 -4.85
C CYS A 251 -4.75 3.72 -3.81
N HIS A 252 -5.99 3.35 -3.56
CA HIS A 252 -6.29 2.22 -2.69
C HIS A 252 -7.02 1.11 -3.43
N ASP A 253 -6.81 -0.11 -2.96
CA ASP A 253 -7.55 -1.28 -3.42
C ASP A 253 -8.90 -1.34 -2.66
N GLY A 254 -9.96 -1.69 -3.38
CA GLY A 254 -11.30 -1.80 -2.81
C GLY A 254 -11.44 -2.93 -1.80
N HIS A 255 -10.58 -3.95 -1.86
CA HIS A 255 -10.51 -5.01 -0.86
C HIS A 255 -9.35 -4.73 0.11
N PRO A 256 -9.61 -4.55 1.43
CA PRO A 256 -8.60 -4.04 2.37
C PRO A 256 -7.38 -4.95 2.55
N ASP A 257 -7.55 -6.26 2.37
CA ASP A 257 -6.51 -7.26 2.65
C ASP A 257 -5.91 -7.90 1.40
N PHE A 258 -6.35 -7.51 0.20
CA PHE A 258 -5.97 -8.22 -1.02
C PHE A 258 -4.48 -8.05 -1.37
N GLN A 259 -3.97 -6.81 -1.28
CA GLN A 259 -2.55 -6.54 -1.43
C GLN A 259 -1.70 -7.25 -0.37
N LYS A 260 -2.20 -7.32 0.88
CA LYS A 260 -1.48 -7.97 1.98
C LYS A 260 -1.38 -9.48 1.76
N ALA A 261 -2.47 -10.11 1.34
CA ALA A 261 -2.51 -11.54 1.03
C ALA A 261 -1.52 -11.91 -0.08
N ASP A 262 -1.43 -11.12 -1.16
CA ASP A 262 -0.43 -11.37 -2.22
C ASP A 262 1.01 -11.23 -1.71
N VAL A 263 1.29 -10.16 -0.97
CA VAL A 263 2.63 -9.91 -0.44
C VAL A 263 3.04 -11.01 0.54
N GLU A 264 2.11 -11.47 1.38
CA GLU A 264 2.35 -12.59 2.30
C GLU A 264 2.58 -13.90 1.54
N ARG A 265 1.78 -14.20 0.52
CA ARG A 265 1.96 -15.36 -0.36
C ARG A 265 3.35 -15.37 -0.99
N LYS A 266 3.72 -14.30 -1.70
CA LYS A 266 5.04 -14.16 -2.33
C LYS A 266 6.18 -14.28 -1.32
N ARG A 267 6.00 -13.75 -0.11
CA ARG A 267 6.99 -13.86 0.96
C ARG A 267 7.12 -15.28 1.49
N ALA A 268 6.02 -16.00 1.65
CA ALA A 268 6.01 -17.39 2.10
C ALA A 268 6.62 -18.34 1.06
N GLU A 269 6.29 -18.16 -0.22
CA GLU A 269 6.89 -18.90 -1.34
C GLU A 269 8.41 -18.68 -1.41
N LYS A 270 8.87 -17.42 -1.31
CA LYS A 270 10.31 -17.12 -1.24
C LYS A 270 11.00 -17.78 -0.06
N ALA A 271 10.32 -17.89 1.09
CA ALA A 271 10.87 -18.56 2.27
C ALA A 271 11.01 -20.08 2.04
N VAL A 272 10.01 -20.72 1.43
CA VAL A 272 10.09 -22.13 1.05
C VAL A 272 11.22 -22.37 0.06
N ALA A 273 11.33 -21.54 -0.99
CA ALA A 273 12.40 -21.63 -1.99
C ALA A 273 13.78 -21.46 -1.36
N ALA A 274 13.96 -20.48 -0.47
CA ALA A 274 15.23 -20.25 0.23
C ALA A 274 15.65 -21.46 1.10
N ILE A 275 14.71 -22.12 1.79
CA ILE A 275 15.01 -23.31 2.59
C ILE A 275 15.38 -24.49 1.69
N ARG A 276 14.68 -24.69 0.57
CA ARG A 276 15.02 -25.74 -0.41
C ARG A 276 16.43 -25.58 -0.97
N ILE A 277 16.83 -24.34 -1.27
CA ILE A 277 18.20 -24.03 -1.72
C ILE A 277 19.22 -24.42 -0.62
N GLN A 278 18.96 -24.07 0.64
CA GLN A 278 19.85 -24.44 1.76
C GLN A 278 19.98 -25.95 1.96
N ILE A 279 18.90 -26.71 1.74
CA ILE A 279 18.91 -28.17 1.78
C ILE A 279 19.81 -28.70 0.65
N ALA A 280 19.56 -28.28 -0.59
CA ALA A 280 20.32 -28.72 -1.75
C ALA A 280 21.82 -28.38 -1.65
N GLU A 281 22.16 -27.19 -1.14
CA GLU A 281 23.56 -26.80 -0.89
C GLU A 281 24.23 -27.67 0.18
N ALA A 282 23.50 -28.02 1.26
CA ALA A 282 24.01 -28.87 2.32
C ALA A 282 24.24 -30.30 1.82
N GLU A 283 23.31 -30.85 1.05
CA GLU A 283 23.44 -32.17 0.41
C GLU A 283 24.61 -32.20 -0.58
N ALA A 284 24.71 -31.21 -1.47
CA ALA A 284 25.81 -31.09 -2.42
C ALA A 284 27.18 -30.97 -1.73
N ALA A 285 27.25 -30.23 -0.62
CA ALA A 285 28.47 -30.14 0.18
C ALA A 285 28.87 -31.49 0.80
N GLU A 286 27.91 -32.29 1.27
CA GLU A 286 28.18 -33.61 1.83
C GLU A 286 28.54 -34.64 0.74
N GLN A 287 27.89 -34.58 -0.43
CA GLN A 287 28.27 -35.39 -1.60
C GLN A 287 29.72 -35.11 -2.04
N ARG A 288 30.13 -33.83 -2.08
CA ARG A 288 31.53 -33.46 -2.39
C ARG A 288 32.51 -34.01 -1.35
N ARG A 289 32.14 -34.02 -0.07
CA ARG A 289 32.97 -34.60 1.01
C ARG A 289 33.11 -36.11 0.85
N HIS A 290 32.00 -36.80 0.61
CA HIS A 290 31.98 -38.26 0.40
C HIS A 290 32.82 -38.65 -0.82
N ALA A 291 32.65 -37.97 -1.96
CA ALA A 291 33.46 -38.19 -3.15
C ALA A 291 34.97 -37.98 -2.90
N ASN A 292 35.34 -36.98 -2.10
CA ASN A 292 36.73 -36.75 -1.72
C ASN A 292 37.27 -37.82 -0.77
N GLN A 293 36.44 -38.43 0.10
CA GLN A 293 36.83 -39.54 0.96
C GLN A 293 37.10 -40.81 0.14
N LEU A 294 36.22 -41.15 -0.80
CA LEU A 294 36.42 -42.28 -1.72
C LEU A 294 37.72 -42.13 -2.52
N ARG A 295 37.99 -40.93 -3.05
CA ARG A 295 39.25 -40.63 -3.77
C ARG A 295 40.52 -40.77 -2.91
N ARG A 296 40.41 -40.62 -1.59
CA ARG A 296 41.56 -40.79 -0.67
C ARG A 296 41.85 -42.25 -0.37
N ILE A 297 40.83 -43.10 -0.37
CA ILE A 297 40.96 -44.54 -0.10
C ILE A 297 41.46 -45.28 -1.34
N ALA A 298 41.09 -44.80 -2.53
CA ALA A 298 41.58 -45.33 -3.80
C ALA A 298 43.06 -45.00 -4.12
N ARG A 299 43.76 -44.25 -3.25
CA ARG A 299 45.18 -43.89 -3.42
C ARG A 299 46.04 -44.64 -2.42
#